data_AF-A0A524RSA3-F1
#
_entry.id   AF-A0A524RSA3-F1
#
_cell.length_a   1.000
_cell.length_b   1.000
_cell.length_c   1.000
_cell.angle_alpha   90.00
_cell.angle_beta   90.00
_cell.angle_gamma   90.00
#
_symmetry.space_group_name_H-M   'P 1'
#
loop_
_entity.id
_entity.type
_entity.pdbx_description
1 polymer ?
#
loop_
_entity_poly.entity_id
_entity_poly.type
_entity_poly.pdbx_seq_one_letter_code
_entity_poly.pdbx_strand_id
1 'polypeptide(L)'
;MSGPLLGLISEALKLWIRDSCDSVSSLELQLEGSALGVLDGRLEGASLTATDVRLSGMALGQVGIRAEAFALDLGGLAQGRPARLLGPLEIAISACLDGESLRWNLLQFEDGALG
;
A
#
# COMPACT_ATOMS: atom_id res chain seq x y z
N MET A 1 -9.81 20.41 0.96
CA MET A 1 -8.67 20.68 1.86
C MET A 1 -8.53 19.47 2.78
N SER A 2 -7.57 18.59 2.52
CA SER A 2 -7.34 17.39 3.34
C SER A 2 -6.90 17.83 4.74
N GLY A 3 -7.62 17.39 5.77
CA GLY A 3 -7.36 17.82 7.14
C GLY A 3 -5.99 17.32 7.67
N PRO A 4 -5.39 17.98 8.67
CA PRO A 4 -4.06 17.66 9.20
C PRO A 4 -3.92 16.22 9.72
N LEU A 5 -5.02 15.59 10.14
CA LEU A 5 -5.04 14.20 10.59
C LEU A 5 -4.83 13.20 9.43
N LEU A 6 -5.39 13.49 8.25
CA LEU A 6 -5.23 12.64 7.06
C LEU A 6 -3.77 12.55 6.63
N GLY A 7 -3.05 13.67 6.75
CA GLY A 7 -1.60 13.72 6.50
C GLY A 7 -0.80 12.86 7.48
N LEU A 8 -1.17 12.85 8.77
CA LEU A 8 -0.49 11.99 9.75
C LEU A 8 -0.75 10.51 9.49
N ILE A 9 -1.98 10.15 9.15
CA ILE A 9 -2.35 8.76 8.81
C ILE A 9 -1.65 8.32 7.53
N SER A 10 -1.61 9.17 6.50
CA SER A 10 -0.90 8.83 5.26
C SER A 10 0.59 8.63 5.52
N GLU A 11 1.26 9.53 6.24
CA GLU A 11 2.68 9.39 6.56
C GLU A 11 2.97 8.14 7.41
N ALA A 12 2.11 7.83 8.40
CA ALA A 12 2.24 6.62 9.19
C ALA A 12 2.07 5.35 8.33
N LEU A 13 1.11 5.33 7.40
CA LEU A 13 0.94 4.23 6.46
C LEU A 13 2.15 4.12 5.52
N LYS A 14 2.68 5.23 5.01
CA LYS A 14 3.88 5.23 4.15
C LYS A 14 5.07 4.61 4.87
N LEU A 15 5.28 4.97 6.14
CA LEU A 15 6.30 4.38 7.00
C LEU A 15 6.11 2.88 7.19
N TRP A 16 4.87 2.45 7.49
CA TRP A 16 4.56 1.03 7.67
C TRP A 16 4.74 0.21 6.37
N ILE A 17 4.33 0.74 5.22
CA ILE A 17 4.52 0.05 3.94
C ILE A 17 6.01 -0.03 3.59
N ARG A 18 6.78 1.03 3.89
CA ARG A 18 8.22 1.05 3.69
C ARG A 18 8.95 0.05 4.57
N ASP A 19 8.49 -0.16 5.81
CA ASP A 19 9.00 -1.19 6.73
C ASP A 19 8.62 -2.61 6.26
N SER A 20 7.46 -2.75 5.60
CA SER A 20 6.98 -4.02 5.06
C SER A 20 7.64 -4.42 3.72
N CYS A 21 8.38 -3.51 3.07
CA CYS A 21 9.09 -3.78 1.82
C CYS A 21 10.60 -3.90 2.07
N ASP A 22 11.29 -4.84 1.42
CA ASP A 22 12.76 -4.96 1.51
C ASP A 22 13.47 -3.70 0.96
N SER A 23 12.89 -3.10 -0.08
CA SER A 23 13.30 -1.80 -0.60
C SER A 23 12.15 -1.17 -1.37
N VAL A 24 11.95 0.14 -1.21
CA VAL A 24 11.03 0.95 -2.03
C VAL A 24 11.65 2.32 -2.25
N SER A 25 11.83 2.72 -3.52
CA SER A 25 12.48 3.99 -3.85
C SER A 25 11.55 5.18 -3.63
N SER A 26 10.33 5.08 -4.14
CA SER A 26 9.30 6.11 -4.07
C SER A 26 7.99 5.47 -3.70
N LEU A 27 7.32 6.05 -2.71
CA LEU A 27 6.02 5.60 -2.25
C LEU A 27 5.12 6.83 -2.07
N GLU A 28 4.14 6.93 -2.96
CA GLU A 28 3.12 7.96 -2.94
C GLU A 28 1.80 7.34 -2.52
N LEU A 29 1.27 7.80 -1.38
CA LEU A 29 -0.02 7.38 -0.86
C LEU A 29 -0.93 8.61 -0.82
N GLN A 30 -2.06 8.51 -1.51
CA GLN A 30 -3.13 9.49 -1.50
C GLN A 30 -4.38 8.84 -0.93
N LEU A 31 -4.90 9.43 0.13
CA LEU A 31 -6.17 9.05 0.73
C LEU A 31 -7.21 10.05 0.26
N GLU A 32 -8.25 9.54 -0.39
CA GLU A 32 -9.38 10.32 -0.88
C GLU A 32 -10.49 10.27 0.16
N GLY A 33 -10.96 11.45 0.57
CA GLY A 33 -12.02 11.58 1.54
C GLY A 33 -11.90 12.82 2.41
N SER A 34 -12.98 13.09 3.13
CA SER A 34 -13.05 14.17 4.11
C SER A 34 -12.47 13.71 5.45
N ALA A 35 -11.81 14.62 6.18
CA ALA A 35 -11.15 14.28 7.46
C ALA A 35 -12.12 13.72 8.51
N LEU A 36 -13.36 14.22 8.53
CA LEU A 36 -14.45 13.70 9.35
C LEU A 36 -14.93 12.32 8.87
N GLY A 37 -14.99 12.11 7.55
CA GLY A 37 -15.30 10.80 6.96
C GLY A 37 -14.29 9.75 7.40
N VAL A 38 -13.00 10.03 7.29
CA VAL A 38 -11.95 9.08 7.68
C VAL A 38 -11.95 8.81 9.18
N LEU A 39 -12.25 9.81 10.02
CA LEU A 39 -12.45 9.62 11.47
C LEU A 39 -13.67 8.74 11.79
N ASP A 40 -14.70 8.81 10.97
CA ASP A 40 -15.88 7.94 11.02
C ASP A 40 -15.63 6.58 10.33
N GLY A 41 -14.39 6.36 9.86
CA GLY A 41 -13.99 5.15 9.18
C GLY A 41 -14.37 5.08 7.70
N ARG A 42 -14.96 6.13 7.13
CA ARG A 42 -15.34 6.20 5.71
C ARG A 42 -14.26 6.89 4.88
N LEU A 43 -13.62 6.12 4.00
CA LEU A 43 -12.74 6.64 2.95
C LEU A 43 -13.48 6.63 1.61
N GLU A 44 -13.34 7.70 0.84
CA GLU A 44 -13.90 7.81 -0.52
C GLU A 44 -13.01 7.07 -1.53
N GLY A 45 -11.76 6.80 -1.16
CA GLY A 45 -10.84 5.95 -1.90
C GLY A 45 -9.44 6.02 -1.34
N ALA A 46 -8.56 5.16 -1.80
CA ALA A 46 -7.13 5.27 -1.53
C ALA A 46 -6.34 4.85 -2.77
N SER A 47 -5.30 5.60 -3.12
CA SER A 47 -4.35 5.20 -4.13
C SER A 47 -2.94 5.19 -3.55
N LEU A 48 -2.24 4.10 -3.83
CA LEU A 48 -0.86 3.88 -3.46
C LEU A 48 -0.09 3.59 -4.74
N THR A 49 0.90 4.40 -5.04
CA THR A 49 1.85 4.15 -6.13
C THR A 49 3.22 3.99 -5.52
N ALA A 50 3.89 2.90 -5.85
CA ALA A 50 5.24 2.62 -5.43
C ALA A 50 6.10 2.27 -6.65
N THR A 51 7.35 2.73 -6.64
CA THR A 51 8.31 2.52 -7.73
C THR A 51 9.58 1.88 -7.18
N ASP A 52 10.18 0.99 -7.96
CA ASP A 52 11.35 0.18 -7.60
C ASP A 52 11.11 -0.52 -6.25
N VAL A 53 10.09 -1.36 -6.23
CA VAL A 53 9.67 -2.12 -5.05
C VAL A 53 10.34 -3.48 -5.11
N ARG A 54 11.05 -3.83 -4.04
CA ARG A 54 11.63 -5.16 -3.84
C ARG A 54 10.82 -5.85 -2.74
N LEU A 55 10.15 -6.94 -3.10
CA LEU A 55 9.33 -7.73 -2.18
C LEU A 55 9.78 -9.20 -2.24
N SER A 56 10.37 -9.71 -1.16
CA SER A 56 10.69 -11.15 -1.02
C SER A 56 11.49 -11.72 -2.20
N GLY A 57 12.47 -10.96 -2.72
CA GLY A 57 13.31 -11.34 -3.87
C GLY A 57 12.75 -10.95 -5.24
N MET A 58 11.51 -10.47 -5.32
CA MET A 58 10.90 -10.01 -6.57
C MET A 58 11.11 -8.50 -6.72
N ALA A 59 11.88 -8.10 -7.74
CA ALA A 59 11.96 -6.71 -8.16
C ALA A 59 10.71 -6.38 -9.01
N LEU A 60 9.99 -5.33 -8.63
CA LEU A 60 8.86 -4.78 -9.36
C LEU A 60 9.19 -3.32 -9.68
N GLY A 61 9.28 -3.00 -10.97
CA GLY A 61 9.61 -1.65 -11.42
C GLY A 61 8.58 -0.62 -10.96
N GLN A 62 7.27 -0.91 -11.11
CA GLN A 62 6.21 -0.04 -10.62
C GLN A 62 5.01 -0.86 -10.14
N VAL A 63 4.45 -0.48 -9.00
CA VAL A 63 3.24 -1.05 -8.42
C VAL A 63 2.25 0.07 -8.15
N GLY A 64 1.08 0.00 -8.78
CA GLY A 64 -0.08 0.83 -8.48
C GLY A 64 -1.14 0.01 -7.78
N ILE A 65 -1.65 0.51 -6.67
CA ILE A 65 -2.78 -0.06 -5.94
C ILE A 65 -3.82 1.04 -5.79
N ARG A 66 -5.04 0.77 -6.22
CA ARG A 66 -6.19 1.66 -6.04
C ARG A 66 -7.27 0.89 -5.31
N ALA A 67 -7.76 1.47 -4.23
CA ALA A 67 -8.94 1.03 -3.51
C ALA A 67 -10.08 2.02 -3.79
N GLU A 68 -11.24 1.50 -4.14
CA GLU A 68 -12.49 2.26 -4.22
C GLU A 68 -12.98 2.65 -2.82
N ALA A 69 -14.05 3.44 -2.74
CA ALA A 69 -14.62 3.88 -1.47
C ALA A 69 -14.88 2.72 -0.50
N PHE A 70 -14.37 2.83 0.73
CA PHE A 70 -14.45 1.78 1.73
C PHE A 70 -14.70 2.30 3.13
N ALA A 71 -15.34 1.47 3.94
CA ALA A 71 -15.65 1.76 5.32
C ALA A 71 -14.89 0.81 6.26
N LEU A 72 -14.28 1.39 7.29
CA LEU A 72 -13.54 0.73 8.36
C LEU A 72 -14.27 0.95 9.69
N ASP A 73 -14.36 -0.08 10.51
CA ASP A 73 -14.75 0.03 11.90
C ASP A 73 -13.56 0.51 12.70
N LEU A 74 -13.57 1.80 13.05
CA LEU A 74 -12.59 2.43 13.92
C LEU A 74 -13.01 2.38 15.40
N GLY A 75 -14.20 1.87 15.74
CA GLY A 75 -14.70 1.82 17.11
C GLY A 75 -13.82 1.00 18.06
N GLY A 76 -13.07 0.05 17.50
CA GLY A 76 -12.09 -0.76 18.23
C GLY A 76 -10.70 -0.13 18.37
N LEU A 77 -10.37 0.91 17.60
CA LEU A 77 -8.99 1.44 17.52
C LEU A 77 -8.55 2.06 18.85
N ALA A 78 -9.46 2.79 19.51
CA ALA A 78 -9.22 3.36 20.84
C ALA A 78 -8.98 2.30 21.93
N GLN A 79 -9.42 1.06 21.68
CA GLN A 79 -9.25 -0.09 22.56
C GLN A 79 -8.07 -0.99 22.11
N GLY A 80 -7.25 -0.52 21.17
CA GLY A 80 -6.10 -1.25 20.62
C GLY A 80 -6.46 -2.38 19.66
N ARG A 81 -7.72 -2.45 19.19
CA ARG A 81 -8.15 -3.45 18.21
C ARG A 81 -7.86 -2.95 16.79
N PRO A 82 -7.42 -3.82 15.88
CA PRO A 82 -7.22 -3.45 14.49
C PRO A 82 -8.55 -3.02 13.85
N ALA A 83 -8.47 -2.00 12.99
CA ALA A 83 -9.61 -1.57 12.18
C ALA A 83 -10.11 -2.74 11.32
N ARG A 84 -11.43 -2.95 11.25
CA ARG A 84 -12.02 -3.98 10.41
C ARG A 84 -12.74 -3.36 9.23
N LEU A 85 -12.66 -4.00 8.06
CA LEU A 85 -13.51 -3.63 6.93
C LEU A 85 -14.98 -3.90 7.27
N LEU A 86 -15.83 -2.88 7.12
CA LEU A 86 -17.28 -2.95 7.32
C LEU A 86 -18.02 -3.48 6.07
N GLY A 87 -17.32 -3.63 4.95
CA GLY A 87 -17.87 -4.10 3.69
C GLY A 87 -16.79 -4.66 2.76
N PRO A 88 -17.20 -5.16 1.57
CA PRO A 88 -16.26 -5.61 0.55
C PRO A 88 -15.39 -4.43 0.10
N LEU A 89 -14.08 -4.68 0.00
CA LEU A 89 -13.10 -3.73 -0.48
C LEU A 89 -12.72 -4.10 -1.91
N GLU A 90 -13.09 -3.26 -2.88
CA GLU A 90 -12.64 -3.42 -4.26
C GLU A 90 -11.24 -2.79 -4.41
N ILE A 91 -10.26 -3.64 -4.70
CA ILE A 91 -8.86 -3.24 -4.88
C ILE A 91 -8.44 -3.59 -6.31
N ALA A 92 -8.03 -2.58 -7.07
CA ALA A 92 -7.34 -2.74 -8.34
C ALA A 92 -5.83 -2.66 -8.11
N ILE A 93 -5.12 -3.74 -8.44
CA ILE A 93 -3.66 -3.82 -8.35
C ILE A 93 -3.10 -3.91 -9.77
N SER A 94 -2.18 -3.03 -10.11
CA SER A 94 -1.39 -3.08 -11.33
C SER A 94 0.09 -3.15 -10.96
N ALA A 95 0.79 -4.14 -11.50
CA ALA A 95 2.25 -4.26 -11.35
C ALA A 95 2.88 -4.29 -12.74
N CYS A 96 3.80 -3.38 -12.99
CA CYS A 96 4.66 -3.38 -14.16
C CYS A 96 6.04 -3.89 -13.75
N LEU A 97 6.46 -4.98 -14.40
CA LEU A 97 7.84 -5.42 -14.37
C LEU A 97 8.57 -4.79 -15.54
N ASP A 98 9.65 -4.07 -15.26
CA ASP A 98 10.57 -3.62 -16.31
C ASP A 98 11.57 -4.74 -16.67
N GLY A 99 12.28 -4.58 -17.79
CA GLY A 99 13.24 -5.57 -18.27
C GLY A 99 14.42 -5.79 -17.32
N GLU A 100 14.75 -4.82 -16.48
CA GLU A 100 15.82 -4.91 -15.48
C GLU A 100 15.38 -5.76 -14.29
N SER A 101 14.14 -5.58 -13.83
CA SER A 101 13.46 -6.40 -12.84
C SER A 101 13.30 -7.86 -13.29
N LEU A 102 12.92 -8.07 -14.56
CA LEU A 102 12.84 -9.41 -15.15
C LEU A 102 14.20 -10.11 -15.20
N ARG A 103 15.26 -9.36 -15.54
CA ARG A 103 16.62 -9.89 -15.58
C ARG A 103 17.13 -10.26 -14.19
N TRP A 104 16.87 -9.42 -13.18
CA TRP A 104 17.21 -9.74 -11.79
C TRP A 104 16.49 -11.01 -11.30
N ASN A 105 15.18 -11.11 -11.59
CA ASN A 105 14.36 -12.23 -11.15
C ASN A 105 14.79 -13.55 -11.82
N LEU A 106 15.18 -13.52 -13.09
CA LEU A 106 15.72 -14.69 -13.80
C LEU A 106 17.08 -15.15 -13.24
N LEU A 107 17.96 -14.22 -12.83
CA LEU A 107 19.26 -14.58 -12.26
C LEU A 107 19.13 -15.20 -10.85
N GLN A 108 18.14 -14.79 -10.05
CA GLN A 108 17.88 -15.44 -8.75
C GLN A 108 17.17 -16.80 -8.88
N PHE A 109 16.45 -17.04 -9.98
CA PHE A 109 15.77 -18.32 -10.18
C PHE A 109 16.74 -19.45 -10.59
N GLU A 110 17.86 -19.13 -11.26
CA GLU A 110 18.86 -20.14 -11.64
C GLU A 110 19.74 -20.61 -10.46
N ASP A 111 20.01 -19.74 -9.48
CA ASP A 111 20.76 -20.13 -8.26
C ASP A 111 19.96 -21.02 -7.29
N GLY A 112 18.62 -21.01 -7.39
CA GLY A 112 17.74 -21.85 -6.55
C GLY A 112 17.47 -23.26 -7.09
N ALA A 113 17.93 -23.59 -8.30
CA ALA A 113 17.66 -24.89 -8.93
C ALA A 113 18.74 -25.96 -8.67
N LEU A 114 19.80 -25.64 -7.92
CA LEU A 114 20.90 -26.56 -7.57
C LEU A 114 21.26 -26.53 -6.07
N GLY A 115 20.27 -26.33 -5.17
CA GLY A 115 20.44 -26.40 -3.72
C GLY A 115 19.48 -27.38 -3.06
#